data_AF-A0AAV8VIG5-F1
#
_entry.id   AF-A0AAV8VIG5-F1
#
_cell.length_a   1.000
_cell.length_b   1.000
_cell.length_c   1.000
_cell.angle_alpha   90.00
_cell.angle_beta   90.00
_cell.angle_gamma   90.00
#
_symmetry.space_group_name_H-M   'P 1'
#
loop_
_entity.id
_entity.type
_entity.pdbx_description
1 polymer ?
#
loop_
_entity_poly.entity_id
_entity_poly.type
_entity_poly.pdbx_seq_one_letter_code
_entity_poly.pdbx_strand_id
1 'polypeptide(L)'
;YFVTDVYFLIQRFLSNGILKKTLKVFNEELEENKILPRRIDWEGNSHDRTVNDMIKQFPNIRPDYLLQLCYQATVQATHSSGLTLHPNTSLSSFLSFKPIVCNANKVLINFRQYFNYVARKYGAPIHNIWASFNTVNSIRGREISGSLTRHRTISPKLYGGIRIQRTTIGHLSAVYCLLFDHSGKYIITGADDLLIKVWSAHTGRLIAAIRGASSEITDIAINPENTLLAAGSIDRILRIWNLQTGAPIAVLTGHTGMITSVNFCPTPCWGVRYLISTSTDGSIAFWNYTHDSSGKVEFR
;
A
#
# COMPACT_ATOMS: atom_id res chain seq x y z
N TYR A 1 -21.04 12.63 17.55
CA TYR A 1 -19.61 12.82 17.26
C TYR A 1 -19.28 14.27 16.94
N PHE A 2 -19.87 14.93 15.92
CA PHE A 2 -19.50 16.33 15.60
C PHE A 2 -19.74 17.37 16.72
N VAL A 3 -20.80 17.19 17.52
CA VAL A 3 -21.16 18.16 18.58
C VAL A 3 -20.16 18.15 19.74
N THR A 4 -19.57 16.99 20.05
CA THR A 4 -18.68 16.81 21.21
C THR A 4 -17.31 17.44 20.98
N ASP A 5 -16.84 17.44 19.73
CA ASP A 5 -15.54 18.00 19.35
C ASP A 5 -15.54 19.54 19.44
N VAL A 6 -16.69 20.16 19.15
CA VAL A 6 -16.87 21.62 19.25
C VAL A 6 -16.75 22.08 20.70
N TYR A 7 -17.36 21.37 21.65
CA TYR A 7 -17.24 21.71 23.07
C TYR A 7 -15.81 21.62 23.59
N PHE A 8 -15.03 20.64 23.13
CA PHE A 8 -13.60 20.55 23.46
C PHE A 8 -12.79 21.71 22.86
N LEU A 9 -13.09 22.14 21.64
CA LEU A 9 -12.43 23.31 21.04
C LEU A 9 -12.79 24.62 21.76
N ILE A 10 -14.03 24.77 22.22
CA ILE A 10 -14.46 25.90 23.05
C ILE A 10 -13.71 25.87 24.40
N GLN A 11 -13.59 24.70 25.02
CA GLN A 11 -12.82 24.52 26.25
C GLN A 11 -11.35 24.95 26.06
N ARG A 12 -10.73 24.54 24.95
CA ARG A 12 -9.35 24.94 24.60
C ARG A 12 -9.24 26.43 24.37
N PHE A 13 -10.19 27.04 23.67
CA PHE A 13 -10.22 28.48 23.46
C PHE A 13 -10.33 29.25 24.78
N LEU A 14 -11.22 28.82 25.68
CA LEU A 14 -11.39 29.43 27.01
C LEU A 14 -10.14 29.27 27.89
N SER A 15 -9.32 28.24 27.68
CA SER A 15 -8.09 28.01 28.45
C SER A 15 -7.03 29.10 28.29
N ASN A 16 -7.02 29.77 27.13
CA ASN A 16 -6.19 30.96 26.90
C ASN A 16 -6.86 32.26 27.34
N GLY A 17 -8.16 32.23 27.65
CA GLY A 17 -8.94 33.40 28.00
C GLY A 17 -8.70 33.91 29.43
N ILE A 18 -9.09 35.17 29.67
CA ILE A 18 -8.99 35.83 30.98
C ILE A 18 -10.03 35.27 31.97
N LEU A 19 -11.09 34.65 31.47
CA LEU A 19 -12.24 34.16 32.25
C LEU A 19 -12.01 32.75 32.82
N LYS A 20 -11.19 32.64 33.87
CA LYS A 20 -10.90 31.35 34.52
C LYS A 20 -12.10 30.74 35.26
N LYS A 21 -13.01 31.59 35.78
CA LYS A 21 -14.20 31.13 36.51
C LYS A 21 -15.20 30.41 35.60
N THR A 22 -15.42 30.93 34.39
CA THR A 22 -16.33 30.31 33.42
C THR A 22 -15.78 28.99 32.90
N LEU A 23 -14.46 28.90 32.68
CA LEU A 23 -13.82 27.63 32.31
C LEU A 23 -14.05 26.55 33.37
N LYS A 24 -13.94 26.90 34.65
CA LYS A 24 -14.13 25.93 35.74
C LYS A 24 -15.56 25.38 35.75
N VAL A 25 -16.57 26.26 35.72
CA VAL A 25 -17.98 25.87 35.68
C VAL A 25 -18.29 25.07 34.42
N PHE A 26 -17.72 25.47 33.28
CA PHE A 26 -17.92 24.76 32.01
C PHE A 26 -17.34 23.33 32.03
N ASN A 27 -16.20 23.11 32.67
CA ASN A 27 -15.65 21.77 32.84
C ASN A 27 -16.55 20.91 33.74
N GLU A 28 -17.07 21.48 34.82
CA GLU A 28 -18.00 20.81 35.74
C GLU A 28 -19.28 20.38 34.98
N GLU A 29 -19.87 21.26 34.17
CA GLU A 29 -21.05 20.95 33.35
C GLU A 29 -20.79 19.87 32.28
N LEU A 30 -19.59 19.83 31.69
CA LEU A 30 -19.23 18.81 30.70
C LEU A 30 -19.12 17.42 31.33
N GLU A 31 -18.60 17.35 32.55
CA GLU A 31 -18.43 16.11 33.31
C GLU A 31 -19.78 15.62 33.88
N GLU A 32 -20.60 16.54 34.41
CA GLU A 32 -21.94 16.22 34.93
C GLU A 32 -22.89 15.69 33.84
N ASN A 33 -22.91 16.35 32.68
CA ASN A 33 -23.80 15.97 31.57
C ASN A 33 -23.25 14.85 30.68
N LYS A 34 -22.05 14.33 30.96
CA LYS A 34 -21.38 13.25 30.21
C LYS A 34 -21.36 13.48 28.69
N ILE A 35 -21.11 14.73 28.28
CA ILE A 35 -21.13 15.14 26.86
C ILE A 35 -19.88 14.63 26.13
N LEU A 36 -18.78 14.37 26.84
CA LEU A 36 -17.51 13.92 26.27
C LEU A 36 -17.60 12.52 25.65
N PRO A 37 -16.87 12.25 24.56
CA PRO A 37 -16.89 10.93 23.91
C PRO A 37 -16.28 9.88 24.84
N ARG A 38 -16.98 8.75 25.02
CA ARG A 38 -16.48 7.65 25.84
C ARG A 38 -15.24 7.01 25.21
N ARG A 39 -14.33 6.51 26.06
CA ARG A 39 -13.20 5.67 25.67
C ARG A 39 -13.68 4.23 25.51
N ILE A 40 -13.11 3.50 24.55
CA ILE A 40 -13.31 2.06 24.41
C ILE A 40 -11.95 1.40 24.61
N ASP A 41 -11.89 0.39 25.48
CA ASP A 41 -10.67 -0.40 25.73
C ASP A 41 -10.51 -1.53 24.71
N TRP A 42 -9.34 -2.17 24.64
CA TRP A 42 -9.10 -3.27 23.67
C TRP A 42 -9.98 -4.50 23.94
N GLU A 43 -10.54 -4.62 25.15
CA GLU A 43 -11.55 -5.62 25.53
C GLU A 43 -12.99 -5.22 25.14
N GLY A 44 -13.19 -4.02 24.60
CA GLY A 44 -14.48 -3.51 24.14
C GLY A 44 -15.32 -2.80 25.21
N ASN A 45 -14.81 -2.64 26.43
CA ASN A 45 -15.49 -1.94 27.52
C ASN A 45 -15.48 -0.41 27.32
N SER A 46 -16.58 0.25 27.67
CA SER A 46 -16.74 1.70 27.51
C SER A 46 -16.52 2.43 28.83
N HIS A 47 -15.56 3.37 28.85
CA HIS A 47 -15.19 4.16 30.02
C HIS A 47 -15.51 5.65 29.81
N ASP A 48 -16.04 6.30 30.85
CA ASP A 48 -16.28 7.74 30.86
C ASP A 48 -14.92 8.49 30.85
N ARG A 49 -14.87 9.68 30.23
CA ARG A 49 -13.64 10.49 30.10
C ARG A 49 -13.77 11.79 30.89
N THR A 50 -12.67 12.22 31.52
CA THR A 50 -12.56 13.56 32.10
C THR A 50 -12.03 14.57 31.07
N VAL A 51 -12.21 15.87 31.34
CA VAL A 51 -11.66 16.93 30.47
C VAL A 51 -10.12 16.86 30.42
N ASN A 52 -9.49 16.51 31.55
CA ASN A 52 -8.04 16.37 31.65
C ASN A 52 -7.48 15.23 30.80
N ASP A 53 -8.22 14.12 30.66
CA ASP A 53 -7.83 13.01 29.80
C ASP A 53 -7.82 13.42 28.32
N MET A 54 -8.79 14.24 27.90
CA MET A 54 -8.85 14.79 26.54
C MET A 54 -7.67 15.72 26.25
N ILE A 55 -7.25 16.53 27.24
CA ILE A 55 -6.08 17.41 27.11
C ILE A 55 -4.79 16.60 26.93
N LYS A 56 -4.63 15.50 27.67
CA LYS A 56 -3.49 14.58 27.54
C LYS A 56 -3.47 13.85 26.20
N GLN A 57 -4.64 13.44 25.70
CA GLN A 57 -4.75 12.73 24.43
C GLN A 57 -4.41 13.62 23.22
N PHE A 58 -4.78 14.91 23.28
CA PHE A 58 -4.59 15.85 22.18
C PHE A 58 -3.73 17.06 22.61
N PRO A 59 -2.40 16.88 22.79
CA PRO A 59 -1.51 17.98 23.17
C PRO A 59 -1.27 18.97 22.02
N ASN A 60 -1.42 18.53 20.77
CA ASN A 60 -1.12 19.31 19.57
C ASN A 60 -2.19 20.36 19.23
N ILE A 61 -3.38 20.27 19.83
CA ILE A 61 -4.47 21.23 19.59
C ILE A 61 -4.18 22.48 20.41
N ARG A 62 -3.71 23.52 19.71
CA ARG A 62 -3.45 24.83 20.29
C ARG A 62 -4.77 25.54 20.63
N PRO A 63 -4.83 26.33 21.70
CA PRO A 63 -6.02 27.10 22.07
C PRO A 63 -6.57 28.01 20.96
N ASP A 64 -5.71 28.52 20.07
CA ASP A 64 -6.08 29.45 19.00
C ASP A 64 -6.69 28.75 17.76
N TYR A 65 -6.75 27.41 17.77
CA TYR A 65 -7.20 26.60 16.63
C TYR A 65 -8.66 26.88 16.26
N LEU A 66 -9.53 27.15 17.24
CA LEU A 66 -10.92 27.51 17.00
C LEU A 66 -11.03 28.82 16.20
N LEU A 67 -10.21 29.83 16.53
CA LEU A 67 -10.17 31.10 15.79
C LEU A 67 -9.72 30.90 14.34
N GLN A 68 -8.75 30.02 14.09
CA GLN A 68 -8.29 29.71 12.74
C GLN A 68 -9.39 29.06 11.90
N LEU A 69 -10.17 28.15 12.48
CA LEU A 69 -11.33 27.54 11.82
C LEU A 69 -12.42 28.57 11.52
N CYS A 70 -12.73 29.45 12.47
CA CYS A 70 -13.69 30.54 12.27
C CYS A 70 -13.20 31.51 11.18
N TYR A 71 -11.91 31.87 11.17
CA TYR A 71 -11.33 32.72 10.14
C TYR A 71 -11.49 32.09 8.74
N GLN A 72 -11.17 30.81 8.59
CA GLN A 72 -11.38 30.09 7.33
C GLN A 72 -12.87 30.06 6.90
N ALA A 73 -13.78 29.85 7.84
CA ALA A 73 -15.22 29.88 7.58
C ALA A 73 -15.73 31.29 7.22
N THR A 74 -15.21 32.34 7.84
CA THR A 74 -15.59 33.73 7.54
C THR A 74 -15.04 34.19 6.19
N VAL A 75 -13.82 33.80 5.81
CA VAL A 75 -13.29 34.03 4.46
C VAL A 75 -14.16 33.31 3.42
N GLN A 76 -14.68 32.12 3.73
CA GLN A 76 -15.68 31.46 2.88
C GLN A 76 -17.03 32.21 2.84
N ALA A 77 -17.46 32.83 3.94
CA ALA A 77 -18.73 33.55 4.04
C ALA A 77 -18.71 34.93 3.36
N THR A 78 -17.60 35.67 3.42
CA THR A 78 -17.46 37.00 2.79
C THR A 78 -17.40 36.92 1.26
N HIS A 79 -16.96 35.79 0.70
CA HIS A 79 -17.14 35.49 -0.72
C HIS A 79 -18.60 35.17 -1.10
N SER A 80 -19.52 35.09 -0.14
CA SER A 80 -20.94 34.75 -0.31
C SER A 80 -21.92 35.76 0.31
N SER A 81 -21.50 37.00 0.59
CA SER A 81 -22.41 38.05 1.09
C SER A 81 -22.98 38.87 -0.05
N GLY A 82 -24.07 38.36 -0.61
CA GLY A 82 -24.97 39.10 -1.47
C GLY A 82 -26.28 38.33 -1.53
N LEU A 83 -27.01 38.27 -0.41
CA LEU A 83 -28.47 38.09 -0.36
C LEU A 83 -28.96 38.14 1.10
N THR A 84 -30.11 38.77 1.24
CA THR A 84 -30.81 39.19 2.46
C THR A 84 -31.31 38.04 3.33
N LEU A 85 -31.27 38.24 4.65
CA LEU A 85 -31.86 37.36 5.66
C LEU A 85 -33.37 37.24 5.48
N HIS A 86 -33.87 36.00 5.35
CA HIS A 86 -35.26 35.68 5.69
C HIS A 86 -35.29 34.88 7.00
N PRO A 87 -36.11 35.29 7.98
CA PRO A 87 -36.31 34.52 9.21
C PRO A 87 -37.24 33.34 8.89
N ASN A 88 -36.98 32.20 9.50
CA ASN A 88 -37.75 30.95 9.42
C ASN A 88 -37.48 30.07 8.19
N THR A 89 -36.40 29.28 8.24
CA THR A 89 -36.46 27.88 7.81
C THR A 89 -35.62 27.01 8.75
N SER A 90 -36.19 25.88 9.13
CA SER A 90 -35.75 24.92 10.12
C SER A 90 -34.43 24.22 9.76
N LEU A 91 -33.59 24.04 10.78
CA LEU A 91 -32.38 23.21 10.84
C LEU A 91 -32.62 21.79 10.27
N SER A 92 -32.42 21.63 8.97
CA SER A 92 -32.39 20.31 8.34
C SER A 92 -31.25 20.23 7.33
N SER A 93 -30.30 19.34 7.65
CA SER A 93 -29.26 18.80 6.76
C SER A 93 -28.17 19.76 6.24
N PHE A 94 -27.18 20.04 7.11
CA PHE A 94 -25.87 20.60 6.72
C PHE A 94 -24.98 19.67 5.86
N LEU A 95 -25.49 18.52 5.41
CA LEU A 95 -24.73 17.50 4.66
C LEU A 95 -25.22 17.24 3.24
N SER A 96 -26.10 18.06 2.67
CA SER A 96 -26.35 18.04 1.22
C SER A 96 -25.45 19.01 0.46
N PHE A 97 -24.16 19.11 0.82
CA PHE A 97 -23.20 19.83 -0.01
C PHE A 97 -22.68 18.91 -1.11
N LYS A 98 -23.29 19.05 -2.29
CA LYS A 98 -22.66 18.67 -3.56
C LYS A 98 -21.56 19.69 -3.86
N PRO A 99 -20.33 19.28 -4.20
CA PRO A 99 -19.35 20.22 -4.71
C PRO A 99 -19.76 20.63 -6.12
N ILE A 100 -20.09 21.90 -6.32
CA ILE A 100 -20.14 22.52 -7.64
C ILE A 100 -18.79 23.17 -7.84
N VAL A 101 -17.96 22.56 -8.69
CA VAL A 101 -16.68 23.14 -9.11
C VAL A 101 -16.96 24.15 -10.22
N CYS A 102 -16.70 25.44 -9.96
CA CYS A 102 -16.73 26.49 -10.97
C CYS A 102 -15.31 26.90 -11.34
N ASN A 103 -14.95 26.78 -12.62
CA ASN A 103 -13.80 27.51 -13.17
C ASN A 103 -14.18 28.99 -13.39
N ALA A 104 -13.18 29.87 -13.41
CA ALA A 104 -13.32 31.33 -13.53
C ALA A 104 -14.13 31.83 -14.76
N ASN A 105 -14.45 30.97 -15.73
CA ASN A 105 -15.09 31.35 -16.99
C ASN A 105 -16.61 31.07 -17.06
N LYS A 106 -17.31 30.89 -15.93
CA LYS A 106 -18.79 30.71 -15.89
C LYS A 106 -19.36 29.78 -16.99
N VAL A 107 -18.86 28.56 -17.07
CA VAL A 107 -19.51 27.51 -17.87
C VAL A 107 -20.29 26.60 -16.94
N LEU A 108 -21.62 26.53 -17.12
CA LEU A 108 -22.48 25.58 -16.42
C LEU A 108 -22.18 24.17 -16.94
N ILE A 109 -21.47 23.36 -16.14
CA ILE A 109 -21.17 21.97 -16.51
C ILE A 109 -22.23 21.05 -15.91
N ASN A 110 -22.93 20.31 -16.78
CA ASN A 110 -23.96 19.36 -16.37
C ASN A 110 -23.31 18.09 -15.77
N PHE A 111 -23.20 18.02 -14.44
CA PHE A 111 -22.53 16.93 -13.71
C PHE A 111 -23.08 15.52 -14.03
N ARG A 112 -24.34 15.41 -14.47
CA ARG A 112 -24.94 14.11 -14.83
C ARG A 112 -24.22 13.42 -15.99
N GLN A 113 -23.64 14.15 -16.93
CA GLN A 113 -22.94 13.54 -18.07
C GLN A 113 -21.60 12.93 -17.69
N TYR A 114 -20.91 13.50 -16.69
CA TYR A 114 -19.52 13.12 -16.36
C TYR A 114 -19.40 12.01 -15.32
N PHE A 115 -20.42 11.80 -14.50
CA PHE A 115 -20.41 10.79 -13.44
C PHE A 115 -20.07 9.38 -13.96
N ASN A 116 -20.62 9.01 -15.13
CA ASN A 116 -20.36 7.73 -15.77
C ASN A 116 -18.91 7.55 -16.27
N TYR A 117 -18.18 8.66 -16.47
CA TYR A 117 -16.79 8.65 -16.92
C TYR A 117 -15.78 8.62 -15.75
N VAL A 118 -16.22 9.01 -14.55
CA VAL A 118 -15.39 9.08 -13.33
C VAL A 118 -15.24 7.70 -12.68
N ALA A 119 -16.32 6.93 -12.61
CA ALA A 119 -16.34 5.64 -11.92
C ALA A 119 -16.32 4.49 -12.94
N ARG A 120 -15.22 3.72 -12.97
CA ARG A 120 -15.11 2.49 -13.76
C ARG A 120 -15.11 1.27 -12.85
N LYS A 121 -15.96 0.30 -13.14
CA LYS A 121 -15.94 -1.03 -12.51
C LYS A 121 -15.24 -1.98 -13.47
N TYR A 122 -14.12 -2.58 -13.06
CA TYR A 122 -13.30 -3.47 -13.91
C TYR A 122 -12.87 -2.86 -15.26
N GLY A 123 -12.58 -1.55 -15.29
CA GLY A 123 -12.16 -0.87 -16.52
C GLY A 123 -13.29 -0.44 -17.46
N ALA A 124 -14.55 -0.81 -17.18
CA ALA A 124 -15.74 -0.41 -17.94
C ALA A 124 -16.61 0.61 -17.16
N PRO A 125 -17.37 1.50 -17.85
CA PRO A 125 -18.31 2.41 -17.20
C PRO A 125 -19.45 1.63 -16.51
N ILE A 126 -19.97 2.16 -15.40
CA ILE A 126 -21.00 1.51 -14.57
C ILE A 126 -22.33 1.34 -15.35
N HIS A 127 -22.59 2.19 -16.34
CA HIS A 127 -23.74 2.09 -17.22
C HIS A 127 -23.30 1.93 -18.69
N ASN A 128 -24.00 1.06 -19.42
CA ASN A 128 -23.86 0.95 -20.88
C ASN A 128 -24.39 2.23 -21.53
N ILE A 129 -23.48 3.14 -21.87
CA ILE A 129 -23.80 4.31 -22.67
C ILE A 129 -23.83 3.83 -24.12
N TRP A 130 -25.00 3.89 -24.78
CA TRP A 130 -25.14 3.58 -26.20
C TRP A 130 -24.43 4.57 -27.14
N ALA A 131 -23.87 5.65 -26.61
CA ALA A 131 -23.10 6.64 -27.36
C ALA A 131 -21.59 6.36 -27.27
N SER A 132 -20.90 6.61 -28.37
CA SER A 132 -19.45 6.45 -28.54
C SER A 132 -18.64 7.05 -27.39
N PHE A 133 -17.55 6.35 -27.04
CA PHE A 133 -16.61 6.77 -26.00
C PHE A 133 -16.11 8.19 -26.25
N ASN A 134 -16.63 9.16 -25.49
CA ASN A 134 -16.22 10.55 -25.64
C ASN A 134 -14.95 10.79 -24.82
N THR A 135 -13.79 10.75 -25.48
CA THR A 135 -12.45 10.84 -24.87
C THR A 135 -12.28 12.10 -24.05
N VAL A 136 -12.80 13.23 -24.53
CA VAL A 136 -12.77 14.53 -23.85
C VAL A 136 -13.47 14.46 -22.49
N ASN A 137 -14.65 13.85 -22.42
CA ASN A 137 -15.38 13.71 -21.16
C ASN A 137 -14.69 12.75 -20.18
N SER A 138 -13.95 11.77 -20.70
CA SER A 138 -13.17 10.84 -19.88
C SER A 138 -11.90 11.46 -19.27
N ILE A 139 -11.27 12.39 -19.97
CA ILE A 139 -10.10 13.13 -19.48
C ILE A 139 -10.56 14.16 -18.45
N ARG A 140 -11.62 14.92 -18.76
CA ARG A 140 -12.21 15.92 -17.87
C ARG A 140 -12.75 15.28 -16.58
N GLY A 141 -13.36 14.09 -16.67
CA GLY A 141 -13.76 13.30 -15.50
C GLY A 141 -12.56 12.89 -14.64
N ARG A 142 -11.44 12.50 -15.26
CA ARG A 142 -10.20 12.16 -14.53
C ARG A 142 -9.57 13.36 -13.83
N GLU A 143 -9.53 14.52 -14.49
CA GLU A 143 -9.04 15.77 -13.90
C GLU A 143 -9.87 16.16 -12.66
N ILE A 144 -11.20 16.07 -12.75
CA ILE A 144 -12.10 16.37 -11.63
C ILE A 144 -11.92 15.37 -10.47
N SER A 145 -11.65 14.10 -10.76
CA SER A 145 -11.44 13.08 -9.72
C SER A 145 -10.11 13.19 -8.97
N GLY A 146 -9.19 14.04 -9.44
CA GLY A 146 -7.83 14.14 -8.91
C GLY A 146 -6.98 12.91 -9.23
N SER A 147 -5.71 12.90 -8.78
CA SER A 147 -4.88 11.71 -8.90
C SER A 147 -5.46 10.58 -8.05
N LEU A 148 -5.71 9.42 -8.67
CA LEU A 148 -6.12 8.22 -7.94
C LEU A 148 -4.99 7.80 -6.99
N THR A 149 -5.08 8.21 -5.72
CA THR A 149 -4.23 7.62 -4.69
C THR A 149 -4.77 6.22 -4.38
N ARG A 150 -3.98 5.19 -4.70
CA ARG A 150 -4.29 3.75 -4.57
C ARG A 150 -4.88 3.37 -3.19
N HIS A 151 -4.60 4.16 -2.17
CA HIS A 151 -5.10 3.99 -0.80
C HIS A 151 -6.64 4.11 -0.68
N ARG A 152 -7.34 4.74 -1.63
CA ARG A 152 -8.81 4.88 -1.58
C ARG A 152 -9.60 3.75 -2.23
N THR A 153 -8.97 2.88 -3.02
CA THR A 153 -9.68 1.82 -3.78
C THR A 153 -9.74 0.48 -3.05
N ILE A 154 -8.85 0.23 -2.07
CA ILE A 154 -8.80 -1.02 -1.33
C ILE A 154 -8.99 -0.70 0.15
N SER A 155 -10.20 -0.93 0.66
CA SER A 155 -10.46 -0.73 2.09
C SER A 155 -9.62 -1.73 2.92
N PRO A 156 -9.03 -1.34 4.06
CA PRO A 156 -8.23 -2.24 4.89
C PRO A 156 -9.01 -3.47 5.40
N LYS A 157 -10.35 -3.43 5.36
CA LYS A 157 -11.23 -4.59 5.61
C LYS A 157 -10.98 -5.78 4.67
N LEU A 158 -10.49 -5.55 3.45
CA LEU A 158 -10.16 -6.62 2.50
C LEU A 158 -9.01 -7.51 2.99
N TYR A 159 -8.09 -6.96 3.79
CA TYR A 159 -6.98 -7.72 4.36
C TYR A 159 -7.35 -8.41 5.68
N GLY A 160 -8.48 -8.06 6.30
CA GLY A 160 -8.92 -8.64 7.58
C GLY A 160 -9.26 -10.13 7.53
N GLY A 161 -9.42 -10.70 6.33
CA GLY A 161 -9.67 -12.13 6.11
C GLY A 161 -8.45 -12.97 5.77
N ILE A 162 -7.24 -12.37 5.65
CA ILE A 162 -6.04 -13.13 5.31
C ILE A 162 -5.63 -13.97 6.52
N ARG A 163 -5.70 -15.29 6.36
CA ARG A 163 -5.29 -16.27 7.37
C ARG A 163 -4.25 -17.20 6.76
N ILE A 164 -3.36 -17.71 7.59
CA ILE A 164 -2.41 -18.75 7.19
C ILE A 164 -3.23 -19.99 6.82
N GLN A 165 -3.14 -20.43 5.57
CA GLN A 165 -3.87 -21.61 5.10
C GLN A 165 -3.15 -22.92 5.45
N ARG A 166 -1.81 -22.93 5.38
CA ARG A 166 -0.99 -24.11 5.66
C ARG A 166 0.37 -23.71 6.22
N THR A 167 0.95 -24.60 7.02
CA THR A 167 2.35 -24.57 7.43
C THR A 167 2.99 -25.90 7.05
N THR A 168 4.15 -25.86 6.40
CA THR A 168 4.88 -27.05 5.95
C THR A 168 6.29 -26.97 6.50
N ILE A 169 6.73 -28.02 7.18
CA ILE A 169 8.07 -28.12 7.78
C ILE A 169 8.92 -29.01 6.87
N GLY A 170 10.18 -28.64 6.64
CA GLY A 170 11.11 -29.54 5.98
C GLY A 170 12.49 -28.99 5.66
N HIS A 171 12.74 -27.68 5.76
CA HIS A 171 14.12 -27.17 5.88
C HIS A 171 14.64 -27.39 7.29
N LEU A 172 15.96 -27.64 7.40
CA LEU A 172 16.63 -27.88 8.68
C LEU A 172 17.07 -26.58 9.36
N SER A 173 17.05 -25.47 8.64
CA SER A 173 17.44 -24.15 9.12
C SER A 173 16.52 -23.06 8.51
N ALA A 174 16.85 -21.78 8.74
CA ALA A 174 16.12 -20.64 8.24
C ALA A 174 16.02 -20.66 6.71
N VAL A 175 14.83 -20.28 6.21
CA VAL A 175 14.53 -20.14 4.78
C VAL A 175 14.57 -18.66 4.45
N TYR A 176 15.48 -18.25 3.57
CA TYR A 176 15.69 -16.83 3.25
C TYR A 176 14.96 -16.37 2.00
N CYS A 177 14.86 -17.23 0.99
CA CYS A 177 14.27 -16.87 -0.29
C CYS A 177 13.23 -17.90 -0.74
N LEU A 178 12.24 -17.40 -1.48
CA LEU A 178 11.16 -18.17 -2.06
C LEU A 178 10.81 -17.60 -3.43
N LEU A 179 10.55 -18.48 -4.39
CA LEU A 179 10.14 -18.10 -5.74
C LEU A 179 9.10 -19.09 -6.27
N PHE A 180 8.14 -18.59 -7.04
CA PHE A 180 7.22 -19.42 -7.80
C PHE A 180 7.78 -19.67 -9.19
N ASP A 181 7.64 -20.89 -9.67
CA ASP A 181 7.82 -21.19 -11.09
C ASP A 181 6.84 -20.37 -11.93
N HIS A 182 7.18 -20.00 -13.18
CA HIS A 182 6.28 -19.18 -14.01
C HIS A 182 4.94 -19.88 -14.32
N SER A 183 4.87 -21.21 -14.16
CA SER A 183 3.60 -21.96 -14.26
C SER A 183 2.72 -21.87 -13.01
N GLY A 184 3.26 -21.42 -11.88
CA GLY A 184 2.59 -21.39 -10.57
C GLY A 184 2.40 -22.76 -9.93
N LYS A 185 2.88 -23.86 -10.55
CA LYS A 185 2.71 -25.23 -10.03
C LYS A 185 3.71 -25.59 -8.94
N TYR A 186 4.89 -24.97 -8.98
CA TYR A 186 6.00 -25.27 -8.10
C TYR A 186 6.44 -24.04 -7.32
N ILE A 187 6.85 -24.28 -6.08
CA ILE A 187 7.51 -23.30 -5.21
C ILE A 187 8.94 -23.76 -5.02
N ILE A 188 9.88 -22.84 -5.12
CA ILE A 188 11.30 -23.10 -4.90
C ILE A 188 11.75 -22.27 -3.70
N THR A 189 12.48 -22.90 -2.79
CA THR A 189 12.97 -22.24 -1.58
C THR A 189 14.47 -22.48 -1.42
N GLY A 190 15.17 -21.45 -0.95
CA GLY A 190 16.58 -21.50 -0.55
C GLY A 190 16.73 -21.19 0.93
N ALA A 191 17.65 -21.90 1.56
CA ALA A 191 17.82 -21.89 3.01
C ALA A 191 19.29 -22.08 3.41
N ASP A 192 19.54 -21.91 4.70
CA ASP A 192 20.86 -22.09 5.32
C ASP A 192 21.29 -23.54 5.43
N ASP A 193 20.37 -24.48 5.20
CA ASP A 193 20.68 -25.90 5.14
C ASP A 193 21.42 -26.31 3.85
N LEU A 194 21.91 -25.34 3.07
CA LEU A 194 22.68 -25.52 1.82
C LEU A 194 21.86 -26.16 0.70
N LEU A 195 20.53 -26.24 0.87
CA LEU A 195 19.64 -26.95 -0.03
C LEU A 195 18.65 -25.99 -0.67
N ILE A 196 18.42 -26.24 -1.95
CA ILE A 196 17.29 -25.66 -2.68
C ILE A 196 16.22 -26.72 -2.75
N LYS A 197 15.02 -26.43 -2.23
CA LYS A 197 13.91 -27.40 -2.24
C LYS A 197 12.80 -26.94 -3.17
N VAL A 198 12.24 -27.90 -3.90
CA VAL A 198 11.11 -27.69 -4.80
C VAL A 198 9.88 -28.35 -4.19
N TRP A 199 8.81 -27.59 -4.08
CA TRP A 199 7.55 -27.96 -3.45
C TRP A 199 6.39 -27.86 -4.43
N SER A 200 5.37 -28.67 -4.23
CA SER A 200 4.09 -28.52 -4.93
C SER A 200 3.35 -27.30 -4.39
N ALA A 201 3.04 -26.32 -5.25
CA ALA A 201 2.25 -25.16 -4.85
C ALA A 201 0.84 -25.56 -4.40
N HIS A 202 0.24 -26.60 -5.01
CA HIS A 202 -1.10 -27.06 -4.68
C HIS A 202 -1.15 -27.84 -3.36
N THR A 203 -0.27 -28.83 -3.19
CA THR A 203 -0.33 -29.76 -2.04
C THR A 203 0.59 -29.37 -0.88
N GLY A 204 1.62 -28.56 -1.12
CA GLY A 204 2.65 -28.23 -0.14
C GLY A 204 3.65 -29.35 0.12
N ARG A 205 3.60 -30.44 -0.66
CA ARG A 205 4.55 -31.55 -0.51
C ARG A 205 5.90 -31.21 -1.13
N LEU A 206 6.98 -31.67 -0.49
CA LEU A 206 8.32 -31.67 -1.04
C LEU A 206 8.36 -32.60 -2.26
N ILE A 207 8.86 -32.11 -3.38
CA ILE A 207 9.01 -32.87 -4.63
C ILE A 207 10.47 -33.27 -4.83
N ALA A 208 11.37 -32.30 -4.71
CA ALA A 208 12.79 -32.52 -4.96
C ALA A 208 13.65 -31.62 -4.05
N ALA A 209 14.89 -32.06 -3.84
CA ALA A 209 15.92 -31.27 -3.17
C ALA A 209 17.16 -31.23 -4.08
N ILE A 210 17.53 -30.03 -4.51
CA ILE A 210 18.70 -29.76 -5.34
C ILE A 210 19.89 -29.52 -4.40
N ARG A 211 20.97 -30.26 -4.65
CA ARG A 211 22.21 -30.22 -3.87
C ARG A 211 23.34 -29.58 -4.69
N GLY A 212 24.42 -29.22 -4.01
CA GLY A 212 25.65 -28.72 -4.64
C GLY A 212 26.00 -27.28 -4.30
N ALA A 213 25.17 -26.58 -3.52
CA ALA A 213 25.60 -25.35 -2.86
C ALA A 213 26.58 -25.68 -1.73
N SER A 214 27.60 -24.85 -1.57
CA SER A 214 28.65 -25.01 -0.55
C SER A 214 28.43 -24.13 0.69
N SER A 215 27.56 -23.12 0.60
CA SER A 215 27.13 -22.30 1.73
C SER A 215 25.67 -21.88 1.60
N GLU A 216 25.23 -21.07 2.56
CA GLU A 216 23.87 -20.61 2.70
C GLU A 216 23.39 -19.86 1.45
N ILE A 217 22.15 -20.13 1.07
CA ILE A 217 21.54 -19.57 -0.13
C ILE A 217 20.85 -18.27 0.24
N THR A 218 21.36 -17.17 -0.31
CA THR A 218 20.84 -15.83 -0.04
C THR A 218 19.66 -15.48 -0.93
N ASP A 219 19.74 -15.83 -2.21
CA ASP A 219 18.70 -15.54 -3.20
C ASP A 219 18.67 -16.57 -4.35
N ILE A 220 17.52 -16.70 -5.01
CA ILE A 220 17.30 -17.62 -6.12
C ILE A 220 16.53 -16.92 -7.25
N ALA A 221 16.90 -17.21 -8.50
CA ALA A 221 16.16 -16.79 -9.68
C ALA A 221 15.92 -17.95 -10.65
N ILE A 222 14.80 -17.88 -11.38
CA ILE A 222 14.48 -18.77 -12.51
C ILE A 222 14.49 -17.94 -13.79
N ASN A 223 14.98 -18.53 -14.88
CA ASN A 223 14.94 -17.90 -16.19
C ASN A 223 13.50 -17.87 -16.75
N PRO A 224 13.20 -17.00 -17.74
CA PRO A 224 11.83 -16.87 -18.26
C PRO A 224 11.28 -18.16 -18.91
N GLU A 225 12.15 -19.12 -19.26
CA GLU A 225 11.77 -20.40 -19.88
C GLU A 225 11.55 -21.55 -18.89
N ASN A 226 11.75 -21.33 -17.58
CA ASN A 226 11.68 -22.37 -16.54
C ASN A 226 12.64 -23.56 -16.75
N THR A 227 13.81 -23.31 -17.33
CA THR A 227 14.83 -24.33 -17.58
C THR A 227 16.06 -24.18 -16.68
N LEU A 228 16.39 -22.96 -16.28
CA LEU A 228 17.57 -22.65 -15.48
C LEU A 228 17.15 -22.08 -14.12
N LEU A 229 17.85 -22.54 -13.10
CA LEU A 229 17.79 -22.00 -11.75
C LEU A 229 19.17 -21.47 -11.40
N ALA A 230 19.24 -20.22 -10.97
CA ALA A 230 20.45 -19.62 -10.42
C ALA A 230 20.27 -19.37 -8.92
N ALA A 231 21.30 -19.63 -8.12
CA ALA A 231 21.31 -19.29 -6.71
C ALA A 231 22.59 -18.56 -6.31
N GLY A 232 22.41 -17.48 -5.56
CA GLY A 232 23.47 -16.76 -4.89
C GLY A 232 23.79 -17.41 -3.54
N SER A 233 25.07 -17.44 -3.20
CA SER A 233 25.59 -18.07 -1.99
C SER A 233 26.40 -17.06 -1.17
N ILE A 234 26.49 -17.25 0.14
CA ILE A 234 27.40 -16.49 1.01
C ILE A 234 28.88 -16.70 0.60
N ASP A 235 29.19 -17.81 -0.06
CA ASP A 235 30.52 -18.17 -0.57
C ASP A 235 31.00 -17.31 -1.74
N ARG A 236 30.22 -16.29 -2.12
CA ARG A 236 30.54 -15.37 -3.23
C ARG A 236 30.46 -16.03 -4.61
N ILE A 237 29.98 -17.27 -4.64
CA ILE A 237 29.86 -18.10 -5.84
C ILE A 237 28.40 -18.16 -6.23
N LEU A 238 28.13 -17.88 -7.50
CA LEU A 238 26.82 -18.06 -8.07
C LEU A 238 26.77 -19.40 -8.80
N ARG A 239 25.77 -20.22 -8.49
CA ARG A 239 25.63 -21.56 -9.08
C ARG A 239 24.37 -21.65 -9.90
N ILE A 240 24.44 -22.38 -11.00
CA ILE A 240 23.34 -22.58 -11.92
C ILE A 240 23.07 -24.07 -12.10
N TRP A 241 21.80 -24.43 -12.05
CA TRP A 241 21.29 -25.77 -12.25
C TRP A 241 20.26 -25.81 -13.37
N ASN A 242 20.12 -26.98 -13.98
CA ASN A 242 18.97 -27.30 -14.79
C ASN A 242 17.79 -27.58 -13.86
N LEU A 243 16.70 -26.83 -14.00
CA LEU A 243 15.53 -26.98 -13.14
C LEU A 243 14.82 -28.33 -13.33
N GLN A 244 14.83 -28.88 -14.56
CA GLN A 244 14.14 -30.15 -14.87
C GLN A 244 14.88 -31.37 -14.33
N THR A 245 16.22 -31.37 -14.42
CA THR A 245 17.03 -32.53 -14.03
C THR A 245 17.69 -32.36 -12.66
N GLY A 246 17.78 -31.13 -12.14
CA GLY A 246 18.56 -30.80 -10.95
C GLY A 246 20.07 -30.87 -11.14
N ALA A 247 20.54 -31.06 -12.38
CA ALA A 247 21.97 -31.19 -12.67
C ALA A 247 22.67 -29.82 -12.62
N PRO A 248 23.88 -29.72 -12.04
CA PRO A 248 24.67 -28.49 -12.08
C PRO A 248 25.11 -28.20 -13.52
N ILE A 249 24.97 -26.95 -13.95
CA ILE A 249 25.34 -26.47 -15.30
C ILE A 249 26.61 -25.63 -15.23
N ALA A 250 26.63 -24.63 -14.34
CA ALA A 250 27.70 -23.66 -14.29
C ALA A 250 27.96 -23.16 -12.87
N VAL A 251 29.19 -22.74 -12.64
CA VAL A 251 29.65 -22.10 -11.41
C VAL A 251 30.33 -20.79 -11.82
N LEU A 252 29.76 -19.66 -11.40
CA LEU A 252 30.24 -18.33 -11.74
C LEU A 252 30.95 -17.74 -10.53
N THR A 253 32.22 -17.41 -10.74
CA THR A 253 33.12 -16.82 -9.75
C THR A 253 33.55 -15.44 -10.22
N GLY A 254 33.43 -14.44 -9.36
CA GLY A 254 33.84 -13.06 -9.70
C GLY A 254 33.54 -12.03 -8.63
N HIS A 255 32.55 -12.28 -7.75
CA HIS A 255 32.30 -11.42 -6.60
C HIS A 255 33.36 -11.61 -5.51
N THR A 256 33.72 -10.52 -4.83
CA THR A 256 34.69 -10.50 -3.71
C THR A 256 34.01 -10.64 -2.34
N GLY A 257 32.69 -10.67 -2.32
CA GLY A 257 31.81 -10.66 -1.15
C GLY A 257 30.50 -11.39 -1.43
N MET A 258 29.64 -11.47 -0.41
CA MET A 258 28.48 -12.35 -0.47
C MET A 258 27.47 -11.84 -1.49
N ILE A 259 26.89 -12.78 -2.25
CA ILE A 259 25.86 -12.44 -3.22
C ILE A 259 24.59 -12.08 -2.45
N THR A 260 24.01 -10.93 -2.74
CA THR A 260 22.83 -10.41 -2.06
C THR A 260 21.55 -10.62 -2.86
N SER A 261 21.63 -10.58 -4.19
CA SER A 261 20.48 -10.88 -5.04
C SER A 261 20.90 -11.35 -6.43
N VAL A 262 20.00 -12.09 -7.07
CA VAL A 262 20.20 -12.68 -8.40
C VAL A 262 18.93 -12.49 -9.22
N ASN A 263 19.05 -12.12 -10.49
CA ASN A 263 17.88 -12.02 -11.36
C ASN A 263 18.22 -12.27 -12.84
N PHE A 264 17.34 -12.99 -13.53
CA PHE A 264 17.43 -13.16 -14.98
C PHE A 264 16.75 -11.99 -15.69
N CYS A 265 17.38 -11.49 -16.77
CA CYS A 265 16.73 -10.53 -17.63
C CYS A 265 15.52 -11.20 -18.33
N PRO A 266 14.32 -10.63 -18.26
CA PRO A 266 13.10 -11.25 -18.80
C PRO A 266 13.10 -11.31 -20.33
N THR A 267 13.81 -10.39 -20.98
CA THR A 267 13.94 -10.32 -22.43
C THR A 267 15.41 -10.35 -22.84
N PRO A 268 15.76 -11.01 -23.95
CA PRO A 268 17.09 -10.89 -24.53
C PRO A 268 17.28 -9.47 -25.08
N CYS A 269 18.43 -8.86 -24.80
CA CYS A 269 18.79 -7.58 -25.39
C CYS A 269 19.78 -7.84 -26.54
N TRP A 270 19.42 -7.45 -27.75
CA TRP A 270 20.23 -7.66 -28.96
C TRP A 270 20.68 -9.13 -29.18
N GLY A 271 19.84 -10.10 -28.81
CA GLY A 271 20.14 -11.53 -28.91
C GLY A 271 21.00 -12.11 -27.78
N VAL A 272 21.46 -11.28 -26.85
CA VAL A 272 22.22 -11.69 -25.66
C VAL A 272 21.26 -11.79 -24.47
N ARG A 273 21.36 -12.88 -23.71
CA ARG A 273 20.64 -13.04 -22.44
C ARG A 273 21.58 -12.69 -21.30
N TYR A 274 21.04 -12.00 -20.30
CA TYR A 274 21.79 -11.60 -19.10
C TYR A 274 21.22 -12.24 -17.85
N LEU A 275 22.13 -12.61 -16.96
CA LEU A 275 21.91 -12.90 -15.56
C LEU A 275 22.64 -11.81 -14.77
N ILE A 276 21.96 -11.17 -13.84
CA ILE A 276 22.51 -10.07 -13.06
C ILE A 276 22.62 -10.54 -11.61
N SER A 277 23.76 -10.29 -10.98
CA SER A 277 23.94 -10.52 -9.55
C SER A 277 24.48 -9.30 -8.85
N THR A 278 24.07 -9.12 -7.60
CA THR A 278 24.56 -8.05 -6.72
C THR A 278 25.31 -8.66 -5.54
N SER A 279 26.31 -7.94 -5.03
CA SER A 279 27.13 -8.38 -3.91
C SER A 279 27.28 -7.28 -2.86
N THR A 280 27.60 -7.68 -1.62
CA THR A 280 28.00 -6.77 -0.53
C THR A 280 29.24 -5.94 -0.82
N ASP A 281 30.03 -6.30 -1.84
CA ASP A 281 31.17 -5.50 -2.28
C ASP A 281 30.74 -4.16 -2.90
N GLY A 282 29.44 -3.94 -3.10
CA GLY A 282 28.89 -2.83 -3.86
C GLY A 282 28.95 -3.06 -5.39
N SER A 283 29.46 -4.22 -5.83
CA SER A 283 29.52 -4.58 -7.25
C SER A 283 28.20 -5.15 -7.76
N ILE A 284 27.87 -4.81 -9.00
CA ILE A 284 26.83 -5.47 -9.80
C ILE A 284 27.53 -6.18 -10.95
N ALA A 285 27.37 -7.50 -11.07
CA ALA A 285 27.95 -8.29 -12.14
C ALA A 285 26.88 -8.66 -13.18
N PHE A 286 27.25 -8.54 -14.45
CA PHE A 286 26.45 -8.95 -15.60
C PHE A 286 27.09 -10.19 -16.22
N TRP A 287 26.36 -11.30 -16.17
CA TRP A 287 26.76 -12.57 -16.76
C TRP A 287 25.98 -12.76 -18.04
N ASN A 288 26.66 -12.93 -19.17
CA ASN A 288 26.00 -13.25 -20.43
C ASN A 288 25.93 -14.78 -20.60
N TYR A 289 24.84 -15.25 -21.19
CA TYR A 289 24.72 -16.67 -21.51
C TYR A 289 24.01 -16.90 -22.84
N THR A 290 24.43 -17.96 -23.51
CA THR A 290 23.88 -18.40 -24.80
C THR A 290 23.33 -19.82 -24.67
N HIS A 291 22.21 -20.07 -25.34
CA HIS A 291 21.75 -21.42 -25.59
C HIS A 291 22.32 -21.87 -26.93
N ASP A 292 23.15 -22.92 -26.91
CA ASP A 292 23.52 -23.59 -28.15
C ASP A 292 22.31 -24.34 -28.70
N SER A 293 22.29 -24.53 -30.02
CA SER A 293 21.30 -25.39 -30.70
C SER A 293 21.31 -26.84 -30.20
N SER A 294 22.36 -27.25 -29.50
CA SER A 294 22.51 -28.54 -28.81
C SER A 294 21.86 -28.60 -27.43
N GLY A 295 21.32 -27.48 -26.92
CA GLY A 295 20.73 -27.36 -25.58
C GLY A 295 21.75 -27.15 -24.46
N LYS A 296 23.06 -27.09 -24.77
CA LYS A 296 24.09 -26.68 -23.81
C LYS A 296 23.98 -25.18 -23.55
N VAL A 297 24.09 -24.80 -22.28
CA VAL A 297 24.10 -23.40 -21.85
C VAL A 297 25.51 -23.05 -21.43
N GLU A 298 26.10 -22.10 -22.16
CA GLU A 298 27.40 -21.54 -21.82
C GLU A 298 27.21 -20.17 -21.18
N PHE A 299 27.84 -19.97 -20.03
CA PHE A 299 27.93 -18.67 -19.36
C PHE A 299 29.33 -18.10 -19.61
N ARG A 300 29.40 -16.81 -19.91
CA ARG A 300 30.66 -16.06 -20.07
C ARG A 300 30.73 -14.89 -19.09
#